data_AF-A0A0D2P3U9-F1
#
_entry.id   AF-A0A0D2P3U9-F1
#
_cell.length_a   1.000
_cell.length_b   1.000
_cell.length_c   1.000
_cell.angle_alpha   90.00
_cell.angle_beta   90.00
_cell.angle_gamma   90.00
#
_symmetry.space_group_name_H-M   'P 1'
#
loop_
_entity.id
_entity.type
_entity.pdbx_description
1 polymer ?
#
loop_
_entity_poly.entity_id
_entity_poly.type
_entity_poly.pdbx_seq_one_letter_code
_entity_poly.pdbx_strand_id
1 'polypeptide(L)'
;MTATAPLEIQVYASFPRTVALGADLNVDPSNWHWVHCLTLPLKTLSALQFSQRPYKWIRYAIGAIIGSKGDISSCCDSPDVVDYNAVLPDESAVLYYHTSNEERRRMFPLDPDIGWTTTSSSGATTRRAQFRDDVAERDGMTCVLTSLPEGLCDAAHLLAHSKGDMVCFSYS
;
A
#
# COMPACT_ATOMS: atom_id res chain seq x y z
N MET A 1 -25.38 -27.94 -5.77
CA MET A 1 -25.12 -26.59 -6.31
C MET A 1 -23.69 -26.23 -5.94
N THR A 2 -22.77 -26.27 -6.89
CA THR A 2 -21.39 -25.83 -6.71
C THR A 2 -21.39 -24.31 -6.59
N ALA A 3 -20.97 -23.77 -5.44
CA ALA A 3 -20.82 -22.33 -5.26
C ALA A 3 -19.79 -21.82 -6.28
N THR A 4 -20.20 -20.90 -7.15
CA THR A 4 -19.30 -20.21 -8.07
C THR A 4 -18.27 -19.45 -7.24
N ALA A 5 -16.98 -19.63 -7.54
CA ALA A 5 -15.93 -18.91 -6.84
C ALA A 5 -16.16 -17.39 -6.99
N PRO A 6 -15.96 -16.61 -5.91
CA PRO A 6 -16.08 -15.16 -5.98
C PRO A 6 -15.08 -14.58 -7.00
N LEU A 7 -15.53 -13.57 -7.75
CA LEU A 7 -14.70 -12.85 -8.71
C LEU A 7 -13.79 -11.87 -7.97
N GLU A 8 -12.49 -11.94 -8.23
CA GLU A 8 -11.46 -11.27 -7.43
C GLU A 8 -10.30 -10.79 -8.30
N ILE A 9 -9.69 -9.68 -7.89
CA ILE A 9 -8.39 -9.24 -8.38
C ILE A 9 -7.34 -9.65 -7.34
N GLN A 10 -6.37 -10.45 -7.75
CA GLN A 10 -5.22 -10.80 -6.95
C GLN A 10 -4.02 -9.94 -7.36
N VAL A 11 -3.36 -9.32 -6.39
CA VAL A 11 -2.16 -8.51 -6.63
C VAL A 11 -0.96 -9.16 -5.98
N TYR A 12 0.06 -9.41 -6.79
CA TYR A 12 1.33 -9.97 -6.39
C TYR A 12 2.39 -8.88 -6.41
N ALA A 13 3.33 -8.94 -5.47
CA ALA A 13 4.53 -8.10 -5.48
C ALA A 13 5.76 -8.98 -5.29
N SER A 14 6.90 -8.50 -5.74
CA SER A 14 8.15 -9.26 -5.68
C SER A 14 8.86 -9.04 -4.35
N PHE A 15 9.28 -10.12 -3.69
CA PHE A 15 10.03 -10.08 -2.44
C PHE A 15 11.33 -10.89 -2.52
N PRO A 16 12.38 -10.45 -1.80
CA PRO A 16 13.60 -11.21 -1.67
C PRO A 16 13.33 -12.52 -0.90
N ARG A 17 13.92 -13.62 -1.37
CA ARG A 17 13.91 -14.93 -0.69
C ARG A 17 14.84 -14.92 0.51
N THR A 18 15.95 -14.20 0.38
CA THR A 18 16.94 -14.04 1.44
C THR A 18 17.22 -12.55 1.67
N VAL A 19 17.23 -12.17 2.94
CA VAL A 19 17.59 -10.81 3.40
C VAL A 19 18.83 -10.96 4.27
N ALA A 20 19.97 -10.42 3.83
CA ALA A 20 21.17 -10.36 4.63
C ALA A 20 21.15 -9.11 5.50
N LEU A 21 21.38 -9.25 6.80
CA LEU A 21 21.50 -8.11 7.72
C LEU A 21 22.77 -7.31 7.37
N GLY A 22 22.60 -6.08 6.89
CA GLY A 22 23.69 -5.10 6.74
C GLY A 22 24.27 -4.91 5.33
N ALA A 23 23.73 -5.56 4.30
CA ALA A 23 24.05 -5.27 2.90
C ALA A 23 22.80 -4.82 2.14
N ASP A 24 22.97 -3.99 1.11
CA ASP A 24 21.89 -3.65 0.17
C ASP A 24 21.15 -4.91 -0.29
N LEU A 25 19.84 -4.82 -0.48
CA LEU A 25 19.04 -5.95 -0.96
C LEU A 25 19.64 -6.49 -2.26
N ASN A 26 19.94 -7.81 -2.28
CA ASN A 26 20.45 -8.46 -3.48
C ASN A 26 19.36 -8.45 -4.56
N VAL A 27 19.57 -7.64 -5.60
CA VAL A 27 18.65 -7.44 -6.73
C VAL A 27 18.75 -8.50 -7.83
N ASP A 28 19.58 -9.53 -7.65
CA ASP A 28 19.65 -10.67 -8.57
C ASP A 28 18.27 -11.30 -8.75
N PRO A 29 17.73 -11.44 -9.98
CA PRO A 29 16.40 -11.98 -10.22
C PRO A 29 16.13 -13.34 -9.54
N SER A 30 17.14 -14.19 -9.36
CA SER A 30 17.02 -15.48 -8.69
C SER A 30 16.70 -15.38 -7.19
N ASN A 31 17.08 -14.27 -6.56
CA ASN A 31 16.74 -13.99 -5.16
C ASN A 31 15.32 -13.47 -4.99
N TRP A 32 14.56 -13.22 -6.07
CA TRP A 32 13.22 -12.63 -5.96
C TRP A 32 12.14 -13.63 -6.34
N HIS A 33 10.97 -13.47 -5.72
CA HIS A 33 9.80 -14.28 -6.04
C HIS A 33 8.51 -13.50 -5.82
N TRP A 34 7.47 -13.88 -6.54
CA TRP A 34 6.15 -13.26 -6.45
C TRP A 34 5.40 -13.76 -5.22
N VAL A 35 4.94 -12.82 -4.40
CA VAL A 35 4.14 -13.06 -3.20
C VAL A 35 2.78 -12.41 -3.39
N HIS A 36 1.72 -13.17 -3.13
CA HIS A 36 0.35 -12.66 -3.14
C HIS A 36 0.15 -11.72 -1.94
N CYS A 37 -0.20 -10.46 -2.20
CA CYS A 37 -0.28 -9.42 -1.17
C CYS A 37 -1.70 -8.88 -0.96
N LEU A 38 -2.51 -8.79 -2.03
CA LEU A 38 -3.86 -8.24 -1.96
C LEU A 38 -4.84 -9.14 -2.69
N THR A 39 -6.00 -9.34 -2.08
CA THR A 39 -7.19 -9.88 -2.71
C THR A 39 -8.28 -8.83 -2.67
N LEU A 40 -8.77 -8.43 -3.83
CA LEU A 40 -9.79 -7.40 -3.96
C LEU A 40 -11.06 -8.00 -4.57
N PRO A 41 -12.17 -8.11 -3.81
CA PRO A 41 -13.42 -8.65 -4.35
C PRO A 41 -14.03 -7.68 -5.38
N LEU A 42 -14.22 -8.15 -6.62
CA LEU A 42 -14.72 -7.32 -7.72
C LEU A 42 -16.10 -6.74 -7.43
N LYS A 43 -17.00 -7.55 -6.86
CA LYS A 43 -18.35 -7.11 -6.47
C LYS A 43 -18.31 -5.93 -5.50
N THR A 44 -17.41 -5.98 -4.53
CA THR A 44 -17.25 -4.93 -3.51
C THR A 44 -16.65 -3.67 -4.13
N LEU A 45 -15.61 -3.80 -4.97
CA LEU A 45 -15.01 -2.68 -5.69
C LEU A 45 -16.02 -1.97 -6.60
N SER A 46 -16.81 -2.73 -7.37
CA SER A 46 -17.82 -2.19 -8.28
C SER A 46 -18.97 -1.51 -7.54
N ALA A 47 -19.40 -2.06 -6.40
CA ALA A 47 -20.48 -1.47 -5.60
C ALA A 47 -20.07 -0.15 -4.93
N LEU A 48 -18.82 -0.05 -4.48
CA LEU A 48 -18.34 1.10 -3.73
C LEU A 48 -17.80 2.23 -4.60
N GLN A 49 -17.48 1.95 -5.87
CA GLN A 49 -16.97 2.94 -6.83
C GLN A 49 -15.87 3.84 -6.25
N PHE A 50 -14.96 3.26 -5.46
CA PHE A 50 -14.00 3.98 -4.63
C PHE A 50 -13.07 4.93 -5.39
N SER A 51 -12.93 4.75 -6.71
CA SER A 51 -12.13 5.63 -7.54
C SER A 51 -12.64 5.64 -8.97
N GLN A 52 -12.58 6.80 -9.61
CA GLN A 52 -12.75 6.93 -11.07
C GLN A 52 -11.60 6.28 -11.86
N ARG A 53 -10.50 5.91 -11.19
CA ARG A 53 -9.31 5.28 -11.79
C ARG A 53 -8.87 4.09 -10.93
N PRO A 54 -9.58 2.96 -11.00
CA PRO A 54 -9.41 1.86 -10.06
C PRO A 54 -7.99 1.27 -10.09
N TYR A 55 -7.37 1.14 -11.27
CA TYR A 55 -5.98 0.67 -11.37
C TYR A 55 -4.96 1.60 -10.72
N LYS A 56 -5.16 2.92 -10.75
CA LYS A 56 -4.28 3.86 -10.01
C LYS A 56 -4.42 3.68 -8.51
N TRP A 57 -5.64 3.44 -8.03
CA TRP A 57 -5.88 3.16 -6.62
C TRP A 57 -5.23 1.83 -6.20
N ILE A 58 -5.36 0.77 -7.01
CA ILE A 58 -4.70 -0.51 -6.75
C ILE A 58 -3.18 -0.34 -6.69
N ARG A 59 -2.59 0.37 -7.66
CA ARG A 59 -1.16 0.72 -7.67
C ARG A 59 -0.75 1.44 -6.39
N TYR A 60 -1.53 2.42 -5.94
CA TYR A 60 -1.26 3.14 -4.70
C TYR A 60 -1.34 2.22 -3.48
N ALA A 61 -2.39 1.39 -3.38
CA ALA A 61 -2.60 0.48 -2.25
C ALA A 61 -1.45 -0.54 -2.11
N ILE A 62 -1.06 -1.20 -3.20
CA ILE A 62 0.08 -2.11 -3.16
C ILE A 62 1.39 -1.37 -2.91
N GLY A 63 1.60 -0.19 -3.52
CA GLY A 63 2.79 0.63 -3.28
C GLY A 63 2.95 1.06 -1.81
N ALA A 64 1.85 1.36 -1.13
CA ALA A 64 1.84 1.66 0.30
C ALA A 64 2.22 0.45 1.16
N ILE A 65 1.77 -0.76 0.77
CA ILE A 65 2.14 -2.01 1.45
C ILE A 65 3.61 -2.34 1.24
N ILE A 66 4.12 -2.14 0.02
CA ILE A 66 5.51 -2.48 -0.33
C ILE A 66 6.49 -1.40 0.15
N GLY A 67 6.01 -0.19 0.40
CA GLY A 67 6.84 0.95 0.81
C GLY A 67 7.77 1.44 -0.30
N SER A 68 7.47 1.13 -1.57
CA SER A 68 8.26 1.58 -2.73
C SER A 68 7.39 1.84 -3.95
N LYS A 69 7.92 2.65 -4.88
CA LYS A 69 7.24 2.97 -6.13
C LYS A 69 7.42 1.85 -7.15
N GLY A 70 6.38 1.64 -7.92
CA GLY A 70 6.31 0.61 -8.95
C GLY A 70 5.09 0.79 -9.81
N ASP A 71 4.93 -0.09 -10.78
CA ASP A 71 3.85 -0.12 -11.75
C ASP A 71 3.20 -1.50 -11.78
N ILE A 72 1.90 -1.56 -12.05
CA ILE A 72 1.18 -2.83 -12.17
C ILE A 72 1.14 -3.30 -13.62
N SER A 73 1.40 -4.58 -13.83
CA SER A 73 1.27 -5.30 -15.09
C SER A 73 0.31 -6.48 -14.94
N SER A 74 -0.25 -6.96 -16.05
CA SER A 74 -0.95 -8.24 -16.13
C SER A 74 0.00 -9.44 -16.31
N CYS A 75 1.31 -9.19 -16.51
CA CYS A 75 2.31 -10.23 -16.73
C CYS A 75 3.39 -10.22 -15.64
N CYS A 76 3.83 -11.40 -15.22
CA CYS A 76 4.92 -11.54 -14.25
C CYS A 76 6.30 -11.36 -14.87
N ASP A 77 6.44 -11.66 -16.17
CA ASP A 77 7.72 -11.68 -16.87
C ASP A 77 8.00 -10.39 -17.65
N SER A 78 6.96 -9.58 -17.86
CA SER A 78 7.04 -8.32 -18.59
C SER A 78 6.49 -7.16 -17.74
N PRO A 79 7.18 -6.01 -17.67
CA PRO A 79 6.69 -4.83 -17.00
C PRO A 79 5.68 -4.03 -17.85
N ASP A 80 4.93 -4.70 -18.73
CA ASP A 80 3.92 -4.05 -19.58
C ASP A 80 2.83 -3.45 -18.71
N VAL A 81 2.90 -2.12 -18.53
CA VAL A 81 2.06 -1.39 -17.59
C VAL A 81 0.61 -1.40 -18.08
N VAL A 82 -0.32 -1.73 -17.19
CA VAL A 82 -1.76 -1.69 -17.50
C VAL A 82 -2.20 -0.26 -17.81
N ASP A 83 -3.24 -0.10 -18.64
CA ASP A 83 -3.85 1.22 -18.82
C ASP A 83 -4.55 1.66 -17.53
N TYR A 84 -3.93 2.62 -16.85
CA TYR A 84 -4.44 3.20 -15.61
C TYR A 84 -5.78 3.96 -15.74
N ASN A 85 -6.25 4.21 -16.96
CA ASN A 85 -7.54 4.82 -17.21
C ASN A 85 -8.61 3.80 -17.62
N ALA A 86 -8.25 2.52 -17.76
CA ALA A 86 -9.18 1.46 -18.05
C ALA A 86 -10.09 1.15 -16.85
N VAL A 87 -11.24 0.55 -17.17
CA VAL A 87 -12.19 0.04 -16.18
C VAL A 87 -11.71 -1.32 -15.66
N LEU A 88 -12.14 -1.70 -14.46
CA LEU A 88 -11.90 -3.05 -13.93
C LEU A 88 -12.53 -4.12 -14.85
N PRO A 89 -11.93 -5.31 -14.92
CA PRO A 89 -12.48 -6.41 -15.70
C PRO A 89 -13.73 -6.98 -15.02
N ASP A 90 -14.63 -7.55 -15.82
CA ASP A 90 -15.81 -8.27 -15.32
C ASP A 90 -15.48 -9.67 -14.80
N GLU A 91 -14.23 -10.11 -14.99
CA GLU A 91 -13.71 -11.43 -14.60
C GLU A 91 -12.53 -11.30 -13.64
N SER A 92 -12.20 -12.38 -12.93
CA SER A 92 -11.04 -12.40 -12.05
C SER A 92 -9.75 -12.07 -12.80
N ALA A 93 -8.88 -11.31 -12.17
CA ALA A 93 -7.62 -10.88 -12.78
C ALA A 93 -6.45 -11.03 -11.81
N VAL A 94 -5.26 -11.25 -12.39
CA VAL A 94 -4.00 -11.27 -11.64
C VAL A 94 -3.16 -10.09 -12.09
N LEU A 95 -2.64 -9.34 -11.12
CA LEU A 95 -1.79 -8.19 -11.34
C LEU A 95 -0.45 -8.40 -10.62
N TYR A 96 0.62 -7.92 -11.25
CA TYR A 96 1.98 -8.00 -10.76
C TYR A 96 2.54 -6.59 -10.58
N TYR A 97 2.93 -6.24 -9.35
CA TYR A 97 3.54 -4.96 -9.01
C TYR A 97 5.05 -5.02 -9.23
N HIS A 98 5.49 -4.40 -10.31
CA HIS A 98 6.88 -4.32 -10.72
C HIS A 98 7.55 -3.09 -10.15
N THR A 99 8.69 -3.29 -9.52
CA THR A 99 9.56 -2.24 -8.95
C THR A 99 10.90 -2.24 -9.68
N SER A 100 11.48 -1.05 -9.86
CA SER A 100 12.84 -0.95 -10.42
C SER A 100 13.86 -1.48 -9.41
N ASN A 101 15.09 -1.77 -9.86
CA ASN A 101 16.15 -2.22 -8.94
C ASN A 101 16.48 -1.18 -7.86
N GLU A 102 16.37 0.11 -8.17
CA GLU A 102 16.57 1.21 -7.23
C GLU A 102 15.47 1.22 -6.16
N GLU A 103 14.22 1.05 -6.58
CA GLU A 103 13.07 0.99 -5.65
C GLU A 103 13.08 -0.29 -4.81
N ARG A 104 13.54 -1.42 -5.37
CA ARG A 104 13.77 -2.67 -4.63
C ARG A 104 14.75 -2.48 -3.48
N ARG A 105 15.84 -1.75 -3.68
CA ARG A 105 16.82 -1.47 -2.61
C ARG A 105 16.27 -0.60 -1.49
N ARG A 106 15.27 0.24 -1.80
CA ARG A 106 14.61 1.14 -0.84
C ARG A 106 13.32 0.55 -0.27
N MET A 107 12.96 -0.66 -0.68
CA MET A 107 11.72 -1.30 -0.29
C MET A 107 11.67 -1.49 1.22
N PHE A 108 10.54 -1.08 1.81
CA PHE A 108 10.27 -1.24 3.24
C PHE A 108 8.86 -1.78 3.40
N PRO A 109 8.66 -3.09 3.16
CA PRO A 109 7.33 -3.66 3.16
C PRO A 109 6.72 -3.62 4.57
N LEU A 110 5.41 -3.39 4.61
CA LEU A 110 4.66 -3.48 5.84
C LEU A 110 4.70 -4.90 6.38
N ASP A 111 4.87 -4.97 7.68
CA ASP A 111 4.83 -6.20 8.43
C ASP A 111 3.39 -6.76 8.40
N PRO A 112 3.17 -7.99 7.90
CA PRO A 112 1.83 -8.56 7.79
C PRO A 112 1.14 -8.72 9.16
N ASP A 113 1.90 -8.80 10.26
CA ASP A 113 1.37 -8.90 11.61
C ASP A 113 1.01 -7.53 12.23
N ILE A 114 1.16 -6.43 11.48
CA ILE A 114 0.79 -5.08 11.95
C ILE A 114 -0.70 -4.94 12.27
N GLY A 115 -1.56 -5.78 11.66
CA GLY A 115 -2.99 -5.81 11.96
C GLY A 115 -3.33 -6.25 13.39
N TRP A 116 -2.40 -6.88 14.11
CA TRP A 116 -2.57 -7.29 15.50
C TRP A 116 -2.03 -6.28 16.51
N THR A 117 -1.24 -5.30 16.07
CA THR A 117 -1.04 -4.11 16.90
C THR A 117 -2.34 -3.33 16.92
N THR A 118 -3.12 -3.47 17.99
CA THR A 118 -4.22 -2.57 18.34
C THR A 118 -3.80 -1.17 17.93
N THR A 119 -4.55 -0.58 16.98
CA THR A 119 -4.45 0.83 16.62
C THR A 119 -4.37 1.58 17.93
N SER A 120 -3.19 2.10 18.25
CA SER A 120 -2.98 2.69 19.57
C SER A 120 -3.69 4.04 19.52
N SER A 121 -4.96 4.04 19.90
CA SER A 121 -5.63 5.22 20.44
C SER A 121 -4.96 5.50 21.78
N SER A 122 -3.73 6.04 21.73
CA SER A 122 -3.01 6.48 22.90
C SER A 122 -3.44 7.92 23.20
N GLY A 123 -4.07 8.14 24.36
CA GLY A 123 -4.58 9.43 24.79
C GLY A 123 -3.59 10.60 24.62
N ALA A 124 -4.14 11.81 24.54
CA ALA A 124 -3.42 13.04 24.21
C ALA A 124 -2.17 13.27 25.09
N THR A 125 -1.00 13.15 24.49
CA THR A 125 0.26 13.66 25.05
C THR A 125 0.64 14.96 24.34
N THR A 126 1.41 15.82 24.99
CA THR A 126 1.88 17.11 24.45
C THR A 126 2.60 16.98 23.10
N ARG A 127 3.20 15.82 22.82
CA ARG A 127 3.88 15.51 21.55
C ARG A 127 2.91 15.26 20.38
N ARG A 128 1.62 14.96 20.65
CA ARG A 128 0.55 14.71 19.65
C ARG A 128 -0.19 15.97 19.19
N ALA A 129 -0.22 17.05 19.98
CA ALA A 129 -0.88 18.30 19.57
C ALA A 129 -0.30 18.79 18.24
N GLN A 130 1.03 18.78 18.14
CA GLN A 130 1.74 19.10 16.91
C GLN A 130 1.34 18.17 15.75
N PHE A 131 1.32 16.85 15.95
CA PHE A 131 0.93 15.91 14.88
C PHE A 131 -0.48 16.14 14.34
N ARG A 132 -1.46 16.37 15.22
CA ARG A 132 -2.83 16.64 14.79
C ARG A 132 -2.91 17.96 14.03
N ASP A 133 -2.25 18.99 14.54
CA ASP A 133 -2.27 20.32 13.93
C ASP A 133 -1.53 20.30 12.57
N ASP A 134 -0.40 19.58 12.46
CA ASP A 134 0.34 19.36 11.21
C ASP A 134 -0.49 18.58 10.17
N VAL A 135 -1.21 17.53 10.60
CA VAL A 135 -2.11 16.77 9.73
C VAL A 135 -3.30 17.62 9.29
N ALA A 136 -3.88 18.40 10.20
CA ALA A 136 -4.97 19.32 9.88
C ALA A 136 -4.51 20.38 8.88
N GLU A 137 -3.34 21.00 9.07
CA GLU A 137 -2.78 21.97 8.13
C GLU A 137 -2.56 21.36 6.74
N ARG A 138 -1.94 20.17 6.69
CA ARG A 138 -1.73 19.42 5.44
C ARG A 138 -3.04 19.12 4.72
N ASP A 139 -4.09 18.76 5.47
CA ASP A 139 -5.39 18.35 4.95
C ASP A 139 -6.39 19.52 4.83
N GLY A 140 -5.91 20.77 4.93
CA GLY A 140 -6.71 21.97 4.70
C GLY A 140 -7.75 22.24 5.78
N MET A 141 -7.46 21.87 7.02
CA MET A 141 -8.32 22.02 8.20
C MET A 141 -9.65 21.26 8.07
N THR A 142 -9.66 20.17 7.30
CA THR A 142 -10.86 19.34 7.11
C THR A 142 -10.50 17.86 7.08
N CYS A 143 -11.47 17.02 7.44
CA CYS A 143 -11.33 15.59 7.28
C CYS A 143 -11.27 15.20 5.81
N VAL A 144 -10.21 14.49 5.42
CA VAL A 144 -10.04 13.87 4.10
C VAL A 144 -11.20 12.95 3.69
N LEU A 145 -11.87 12.32 4.67
CA LEU A 145 -12.96 11.36 4.39
C LEU A 145 -14.36 11.99 4.38
N THR A 146 -14.63 12.95 5.28
CA THR A 146 -15.99 13.46 5.52
C THR A 146 -16.13 14.96 5.25
N SER A 147 -15.03 15.66 5.00
CA SER A 147 -14.96 17.12 4.87
C SER A 147 -15.45 17.90 6.11
N LEU A 148 -15.61 17.22 7.25
CA LEU A 148 -15.93 17.88 8.52
C LEU A 148 -14.73 18.70 9.04
N PRO A 149 -14.98 19.75 9.84
CA PRO A 149 -13.92 20.52 10.48
C PRO A 149 -12.99 19.65 11.34
N GLU A 150 -11.72 20.03 11.44
CA GLU A 150 -10.68 19.30 12.15
C GLU A 150 -10.99 19.09 13.64
N GLY A 151 -11.71 20.03 14.26
CA GLY A 151 -12.11 19.94 15.66
C GLY A 151 -13.10 18.81 15.98
N LEU A 152 -13.71 18.20 14.95
CA LEU A 152 -14.62 17.06 15.08
C LEU A 152 -13.97 15.73 14.67
N CYS A 153 -12.66 15.73 14.39
CA CYS A 153 -11.96 14.60 13.80
C CYS A 153 -10.73 14.20 14.61
N ASP A 154 -10.40 12.91 14.57
CA ASP A 154 -9.16 12.39 15.13
C ASP A 154 -8.10 12.27 14.03
N ALA A 155 -6.89 12.77 14.32
CA ALA A 155 -5.71 12.42 13.53
C ALA A 155 -5.24 11.02 13.96
N ALA A 156 -5.31 10.07 13.03
CA ALA A 156 -4.84 8.71 13.24
C ALA A 156 -3.58 8.44 12.44
N HIS A 157 -2.64 7.71 13.04
CA HIS A 157 -1.58 7.08 12.26
C HIS A 157 -2.14 5.81 11.61
N LEU A 158 -1.99 5.68 10.29
CA LEU A 158 -2.29 4.43 9.59
C LEU A 158 -1.31 3.31 9.96
N LEU A 159 -0.11 3.69 10.41
CA LEU A 159 0.93 2.79 10.92
C LEU A 159 1.18 3.13 12.40
N ALA A 160 1.10 2.15 13.29
CA ALA A 160 1.30 2.39 14.72
C ALA A 160 2.66 3.06 14.99
N HIS A 161 2.66 4.12 15.81
CA HIS A 161 3.85 4.88 16.21
C HIS A 161 4.95 4.03 16.90
N SER A 162 4.65 2.79 17.28
CA SER A 162 5.61 1.87 17.91
C SER A 162 6.81 1.49 17.03
N LYS A 163 6.82 1.85 15.73
CA LYS A 163 7.95 1.59 14.82
C LYS A 163 8.88 2.79 14.57
N GLY A 164 8.68 3.91 15.26
CA GLY A 164 9.55 5.08 15.14
C GLY A 164 9.31 5.91 13.86
N ASP A 165 9.82 7.14 13.91
CA ASP A 165 9.52 8.28 13.03
C ASP A 165 10.68 8.64 12.09
N MET A 166 11.77 7.86 12.10
CA MET A 166 12.90 8.09 11.21
C MET A 166 12.65 7.51 9.81
N VAL A 167 12.28 8.39 8.88
CA VAL A 167 12.63 8.20 7.47
C VAL A 167 14.14 8.47 7.34
N CYS A 168 14.93 7.42 7.14
CA CYS A 168 16.36 7.56 6.86
C CYS A 168 16.56 8.07 5.41
N PHE A 169 16.75 9.38 5.25
CA PHE A 169 17.37 9.91 4.05
C PHE A 169 18.89 9.95 4.25
N SER A 170 19.59 8.85 4.01
CA SER A 170 21.04 8.91 3.85
C SER A 170 21.33 9.32 2.40
N TYR A 171 21.73 10.58 2.20
CA TYR A 171 22.42 11.02 0.99
C TYR A 171 23.92 10.80 1.19
N SER A 172 24.52 10.11 0.24
CA SER A 172 25.98 10.06 0.01
C SER A 172 26.26 10.60 -1.38
#